data_AF-A0A4Q3WQQ8-F1
#
_entry.id   AF-A0A4Q3WQQ8-F1
#
_cell.length_a   1.000
_cell.length_b   1.000
_cell.length_c   1.000
_cell.angle_alpha   90.00
_cell.angle_beta   90.00
_cell.angle_gamma   90.00
#
_symmetry.space_group_name_H-M   'P 1'
#
loop_
_entity.id
_entity.type
_entity.pdbx_description
1 polymer ?
#
loop_
_entity_poly.entity_id
_entity_poly.type
_entity_poly.pdbx_seq_one_letter_code
_entity_poly.pdbx_strand_id
1 'polypeptide(L)'
;MTLQDNLNLQQDFDLFSIFTGERIDAARPAIMEASTHPLYQQRTIVMVPDDVVEEALDSDATSKRIMSKSLAPALGDIVGIRLNLNLIKSKGVPVQTVHAGNRSDGYKRNRGLYNGAAIAYQKAVTLENAYFNVSQKGREDVASGAVSKFPLASVDGAFMDTTPDFSGLEISFNPKRVRLFCDSENRPIRFAEQATIYANRIYVRGRIEYYTEETAPAKVGISPCSIVF
;
A
#
# COMPACT_ATOMS: atom_id res chain seq x y z
N MET A 1 -37.48 9.57 68.18
CA MET A 1 -36.39 8.60 67.88
C MET A 1 -37.07 7.31 67.47
N THR A 2 -36.90 6.76 66.28
CA THR A 2 -35.91 7.07 65.23
C THR A 2 -36.52 6.85 63.85
N LEU A 3 -36.16 7.73 62.92
CA LEU A 3 -36.35 7.62 61.47
C LEU A 3 -35.45 6.50 60.94
N GLN A 4 -35.83 5.25 61.21
CA GLN A 4 -35.38 4.08 60.47
C GLN A 4 -36.65 3.44 59.94
N ASP A 5 -36.62 3.03 58.68
CA ASP A 5 -37.72 2.35 57.97
C ASP A 5 -38.74 3.27 57.30
N ASN A 6 -38.27 4.06 56.34
CA ASN A 6 -39.04 4.23 55.11
C ASN A 6 -38.10 4.13 53.91
N LEU A 7 -38.20 2.97 53.27
CA LEU A 7 -38.04 2.67 51.85
C LEU A 7 -37.25 3.70 51.02
N ASN A 8 -36.12 3.28 50.46
CA ASN A 8 -36.10 2.77 49.07
C ASN A 8 -36.89 3.66 48.10
N LEU A 9 -36.23 4.71 47.59
CA LEU A 9 -36.10 5.03 46.17
C LEU A 9 -35.51 6.43 46.07
N GLN A 10 -34.19 6.53 46.18
CA GLN A 10 -33.49 7.63 45.53
C GLN A 10 -32.31 6.99 44.83
N GLN A 11 -32.59 6.59 43.59
CA GLN A 11 -31.56 6.33 42.60
C GLN A 11 -30.75 7.61 42.48
N ASP A 12 -29.58 7.62 43.11
CA ASP A 12 -28.48 8.48 42.67
C ASP A 12 -28.15 8.03 41.25
N PHE A 13 -28.81 8.68 40.29
CA PHE A 13 -28.36 8.73 38.91
C PHE A 13 -27.02 9.45 38.92
N ASP A 14 -25.96 8.67 39.06
CA ASP A 14 -24.60 9.13 38.86
C ASP A 14 -24.40 9.44 37.36
N LEU A 15 -24.81 10.66 36.99
CA LEU A 15 -24.66 11.22 35.65
C LEU A 15 -23.19 11.35 35.22
N PHE A 16 -22.22 11.10 36.12
CA PHE A 16 -20.79 11.14 35.84
C PHE A 16 -20.16 9.77 35.57
N SER A 17 -20.89 8.66 35.74
CA SER A 17 -20.40 7.30 35.46
C SER A 17 -20.50 6.88 33.98
N ILE A 18 -21.13 7.70 33.12
CA ILE A 18 -21.38 7.36 31.70
C ILE A 18 -20.18 7.72 30.78
N PHE A 19 -19.08 8.23 31.32
CA PHE A 19 -17.89 8.63 30.54
C PHE A 19 -16.64 7.78 30.79
N THR A 20 -16.75 6.60 31.39
CA THR A 20 -15.75 5.55 31.13
C THR A 20 -16.16 4.84 29.85
N GLY A 21 -15.97 5.53 28.73
CA GLY A 21 -15.87 4.88 27.45
C GLY A 21 -14.67 3.94 27.50
N GLU A 22 -14.88 2.71 27.96
CA GLU A 22 -14.18 1.58 27.36
C GLU A 22 -14.47 1.72 25.87
N ARG A 23 -13.53 2.34 25.15
CA ARG A 23 -13.34 2.00 23.76
C ARG A 23 -13.11 0.49 23.79
N ILE A 24 -14.17 -0.25 23.52
CA ILE A 24 -14.03 -1.58 22.98
C ILE A 24 -13.22 -1.32 21.70
N ASP A 25 -11.90 -1.46 21.79
CA ASP A 25 -11.04 -1.51 20.62
C ASP A 25 -11.55 -2.71 19.84
N ALA A 26 -12.48 -2.45 18.92
CA ALA A 26 -13.05 -3.47 18.08
C ALA A 26 -11.86 -4.13 17.39
N ALA A 27 -11.64 -5.42 17.69
CA ALA A 27 -10.50 -6.16 17.19
C ALA A 27 -10.44 -5.97 15.67
N ARG A 28 -9.39 -5.32 15.18
CA ARG A 28 -9.24 -5.07 13.73
C ARG A 28 -8.80 -6.39 13.10
N PRO A 29 -9.64 -7.05 12.29
CA PRO A 29 -9.32 -8.39 11.79
C PRO A 29 -8.13 -8.32 10.84
N ALA A 30 -7.16 -9.22 11.02
CA ALA A 30 -5.96 -9.25 10.19
C ALA A 30 -6.25 -9.70 8.76
N ILE A 31 -7.32 -10.49 8.55
CA ILE A 31 -7.75 -10.99 7.25
C ILE A 31 -9.23 -10.62 7.09
N MET A 32 -9.59 -10.06 5.94
CA MET A 32 -10.98 -9.71 5.64
C MET A 32 -11.20 -9.54 4.13
N GLU A 33 -12.47 -9.44 3.73
CA GLU A 33 -12.84 -9.01 2.39
C GLU A 33 -12.76 -7.48 2.29
N ALA A 34 -12.04 -6.97 1.31
CA ALA A 34 -11.87 -5.52 1.12
C ALA A 34 -13.21 -4.80 1.01
N SER A 35 -14.21 -5.40 0.35
CA SER A 35 -15.55 -4.83 0.14
C SER A 35 -16.33 -4.58 1.44
N THR A 36 -15.96 -5.26 2.53
CA THR A 36 -16.54 -5.04 3.87
C THR A 36 -15.83 -3.96 4.66
N HIS A 37 -14.70 -3.44 4.17
CA HIS A 37 -13.93 -2.40 4.85
C HIS A 37 -14.66 -1.06 4.78
N PRO A 38 -14.80 -0.30 5.89
CA PRO A 38 -15.50 1.00 5.89
C PRO A 38 -14.93 2.05 4.91
N LEU A 39 -13.64 1.90 4.57
CA LEU A 39 -12.91 2.77 3.63
C LEU A 39 -12.97 2.30 2.17
N TYR A 40 -13.66 1.19 1.87
CA TYR A 40 -13.86 0.75 0.50
C TYR A 40 -14.71 1.75 -0.27
N GLN A 41 -14.29 2.11 -1.48
CA GLN A 41 -15.07 3.01 -2.33
C GLN A 41 -15.05 2.55 -3.78
N GLN A 42 -16.11 2.89 -4.49
CA GLN A 42 -16.16 2.87 -5.95
C GLN A 42 -15.58 4.19 -6.47
N ARG A 43 -14.67 4.14 -7.43
CA ARG A 43 -14.00 5.33 -7.97
C ARG A 43 -13.87 5.25 -9.47
N THR A 44 -14.02 6.40 -10.12
CA THR A 44 -13.59 6.63 -11.49
C THR A 44 -12.44 7.61 -11.46
N ILE A 45 -11.32 7.27 -12.10
CA ILE A 45 -10.13 8.11 -12.15
C ILE A 45 -9.91 8.54 -13.58
N VAL A 46 -9.79 9.86 -13.78
CA VAL A 46 -9.31 10.41 -15.04
C VAL A 46 -7.79 10.23 -15.06
N MET A 47 -7.33 9.26 -15.83
CA MET A 47 -5.90 9.03 -16.01
C MET A 47 -5.29 10.10 -16.91
N VAL A 48 -3.98 10.30 -16.79
CA VAL A 48 -3.22 11.09 -17.76
C VAL A 48 -3.42 10.51 -19.17
N PRO A 49 -3.60 11.35 -20.21
CA PRO A 49 -3.69 10.90 -21.59
C PRO A 49 -2.48 10.08 -22.05
N ASP A 50 -2.68 9.15 -22.99
CA ASP A 50 -1.62 8.26 -23.46
C ASP A 50 -0.51 8.99 -24.22
N ASP A 51 -0.86 9.98 -25.02
CA ASP A 51 0.10 10.84 -25.75
C ASP A 51 1.07 11.57 -24.80
N VAL A 52 0.57 12.06 -23.66
CA VAL A 52 1.40 12.68 -22.61
C VAL A 52 2.36 11.67 -21.98
N VAL A 53 1.92 10.42 -21.80
CA VAL A 53 2.77 9.34 -21.27
C VAL A 53 3.84 8.95 -22.28
N GLU A 54 3.48 8.78 -23.54
CA GLU A 54 4.37 8.45 -24.65
C GLU A 54 5.44 9.53 -24.82
N GLU A 55 5.05 10.81 -24.91
CA GLU A 55 5.98 11.93 -25.01
C GLU A 55 6.96 11.96 -23.84
N ALA A 56 6.46 11.72 -22.62
CA ALA A 56 7.30 11.68 -21.43
C ALA A 56 8.29 10.52 -21.43
N LEU A 57 7.93 9.35 -21.97
CA LEU A 57 8.82 8.20 -22.10
C LEU A 57 9.87 8.43 -23.19
N ASP A 58 9.48 8.96 -24.35
CA ASP A 58 10.37 9.17 -25.50
C ASP A 58 11.41 10.27 -25.27
N SER A 59 11.07 11.26 -24.45
CA SER A 59 11.99 12.31 -24.05
C SER A 59 12.89 11.90 -22.86
N ASP A 60 12.81 10.69 -22.32
CA ASP A 60 13.71 10.18 -21.26
C ASP A 60 14.68 9.12 -21.80
N ALA A 61 15.99 9.35 -21.64
CA ALA A 61 17.01 8.45 -22.17
C ALA A 61 17.00 7.06 -21.51
N THR A 62 16.64 6.97 -20.22
CA THR A 62 16.56 5.69 -19.51
C THR A 62 15.35 4.90 -19.98
N SER A 63 14.21 5.57 -20.14
CA SER A 63 12.97 4.99 -20.64
C SER A 63 13.18 4.43 -22.04
N LYS A 64 13.75 5.22 -22.97
CA LYS A 64 14.10 4.75 -24.32
C LYS A 64 14.96 3.50 -24.32
N ARG A 65 16.00 3.46 -23.49
CA ARG A 65 16.91 2.30 -23.38
C ARG A 65 16.22 1.05 -22.84
N ILE A 66 15.21 1.20 -21.98
CA ILE A 66 14.43 0.07 -21.47
C ILE A 66 13.45 -0.40 -22.55
N MET A 67 12.71 0.52 -23.17
CA MET A 67 11.72 0.22 -24.21
C MET A 67 12.35 -0.36 -25.49
N SER A 68 13.60 0.02 -25.82
CA SER A 68 14.33 -0.54 -26.97
C SER A 68 14.68 -2.02 -26.83
N LYS A 69 14.50 -2.62 -25.65
CA LYS A 69 14.62 -4.07 -25.45
C LYS A 69 13.39 -4.82 -25.95
N SER A 70 12.29 -4.11 -26.21
CA SER A 70 11.02 -4.67 -26.68
C SER A 70 10.50 -5.81 -25.80
N LEU A 71 10.68 -5.66 -24.49
CA LEU A 71 10.15 -6.59 -23.49
C LEU A 71 8.81 -6.06 -22.95
N ALA A 72 7.91 -6.97 -22.63
CA ALA A 72 6.66 -6.69 -21.94
C ALA A 72 6.30 -7.89 -21.06
N PRO A 73 5.62 -7.68 -19.91
CA PRO A 73 5.09 -8.79 -19.13
C PRO A 73 3.96 -9.48 -19.89
N ALA A 74 3.90 -10.81 -19.81
CA ALA A 74 2.73 -11.59 -20.23
C ALA A 74 1.73 -11.73 -19.07
N LEU A 75 0.48 -12.08 -19.40
CA LEU A 75 -0.52 -12.46 -18.41
C LEU A 75 0.02 -13.58 -17.51
N GLY A 76 -0.05 -13.38 -16.20
CA GLY A 76 0.43 -14.34 -15.20
C GLY A 76 1.91 -14.21 -14.84
N ASP A 77 2.70 -13.38 -15.55
CA ASP A 77 4.10 -13.14 -15.19
C ASP A 77 4.21 -12.52 -13.81
N ILE A 78 5.12 -13.05 -12.99
CA ILE A 78 5.43 -12.43 -11.70
C ILE A 78 6.28 -11.20 -11.94
N VAL A 79 5.78 -10.04 -11.51
CA VAL A 79 6.41 -8.74 -11.71
C VAL A 79 6.43 -7.93 -10.43
N GLY A 80 7.41 -7.02 -10.33
CA GLY A 80 7.47 -6.01 -9.29
C GLY A 80 7.16 -4.63 -9.86
N ILE A 81 6.21 -3.92 -9.27
CA ILE A 81 5.75 -2.63 -9.76
C ILE A 81 6.26 -1.51 -8.87
N ARG A 82 6.83 -0.48 -9.51
CA ARG A 82 7.45 0.67 -8.84
C ARG A 82 7.09 1.98 -9.54
N LEU A 83 6.71 3.00 -8.78
CA LEU A 83 6.52 4.33 -9.32
C LEU A 83 7.84 4.88 -9.91
N ASN A 84 7.80 5.37 -11.14
CA ASN A 84 8.94 6.04 -11.76
C ASN A 84 9.12 7.46 -11.20
N LEU A 85 9.85 7.56 -10.09
CA LEU A 85 10.13 8.83 -9.43
C LEU A 85 10.93 9.84 -10.28
N ASN A 86 11.62 9.40 -11.34
CA ASN A 86 12.33 10.33 -12.20
C ASN A 86 11.34 11.08 -13.09
N LEU A 87 10.48 10.36 -13.83
CA LEU A 87 9.48 10.96 -14.72
C LEU A 87 8.52 11.88 -13.97
N ILE A 88 8.02 11.47 -12.80
CA ILE A 88 7.10 12.32 -12.04
C ILE A 88 7.78 13.62 -11.57
N LYS A 89 9.06 13.59 -11.19
CA LYS A 89 9.78 14.78 -10.72
C LYS A 89 10.17 15.71 -11.86
N SER A 90 10.56 15.16 -13.01
CA SER A 90 11.03 15.96 -14.14
C SER A 90 9.90 16.45 -15.04
N LYS A 91 8.81 15.68 -15.16
CA LYS A 91 7.75 15.91 -16.16
C LYS A 91 6.34 15.91 -15.57
N GLY A 92 6.17 15.60 -14.28
CA GLY A 92 4.85 15.50 -13.66
C GLY A 92 4.03 14.29 -14.08
N VAL A 93 4.60 13.36 -14.87
CA VAL A 93 3.86 12.22 -15.43
C VAL A 93 4.03 10.98 -14.55
N PRO A 94 2.92 10.44 -13.98
CA PRO A 94 2.95 9.24 -13.17
C PRO A 94 2.97 7.98 -14.04
N VAL A 95 4.12 7.31 -14.11
CA VAL A 95 4.26 6.03 -14.84
C VAL A 95 4.83 4.97 -13.91
N GLN A 96 4.33 3.75 -14.04
CA GLN A 96 4.86 2.59 -13.33
C GLN A 96 5.99 1.95 -14.12
N THR A 97 7.08 1.63 -13.45
CA THR A 97 8.13 0.76 -13.98
C THR A 97 7.78 -0.68 -13.63
N VAL A 98 7.72 -1.54 -14.64
CA VAL A 98 7.53 -2.98 -14.49
C VAL A 98 8.91 -3.63 -14.39
N HIS A 99 9.15 -4.36 -13.30
CA HIS A 99 10.36 -5.11 -13.07
C HIS A 99 10.08 -6.60 -13.24
N ALA A 100 10.93 -7.28 -14.01
CA ALA A 100 10.86 -8.73 -14.12
C ALA A 100 11.05 -9.38 -12.75
N GLY A 101 10.11 -10.24 -12.38
CA GLY A 101 10.28 -11.11 -11.22
C GLY A 101 11.28 -12.23 -11.48
N ASN A 102 11.59 -12.94 -10.42
CA ASN A 102 12.29 -14.22 -10.51
C ASN A 102 11.31 -15.33 -10.08
N ARG A 103 11.66 -16.59 -10.38
CA ARG A 103 10.85 -17.74 -9.96
C ARG A 103 10.89 -18.02 -8.44
N SER A 104 11.48 -17.14 -7.63
CA SER A 104 11.49 -17.31 -6.19
C SER A 104 10.17 -16.84 -5.57
N ASP A 105 9.76 -17.51 -4.51
CA ASP A 105 8.63 -17.10 -3.67
C ASP A 105 9.04 -16.04 -2.62
N GLY A 106 10.24 -15.47 -2.74
CA GLY A 106 10.80 -14.55 -1.75
C GLY A 106 9.92 -13.31 -1.52
N TYR A 107 9.29 -12.81 -2.58
CA TYR A 107 8.38 -11.67 -2.52
C TYR A 107 7.16 -11.93 -1.62
N LYS A 108 6.76 -13.19 -1.41
CA LYS A 108 5.68 -13.55 -0.46
C LYS A 108 6.09 -13.42 1.01
N ARG A 109 7.41 -13.31 1.26
CA ARG A 109 8.05 -13.24 2.59
C ARG A 109 8.85 -11.94 2.77
N ASN A 110 8.36 -10.82 2.25
CA ASN A 110 8.99 -9.50 2.32
C ASN A 110 10.38 -9.36 1.65
N ARG A 111 10.74 -10.29 0.74
CA ARG A 111 11.93 -10.16 -0.13
C ARG A 111 11.48 -9.69 -1.52
N GLY A 112 11.00 -8.46 -1.57
CA GLY A 112 10.34 -7.91 -2.76
C GLY A 112 11.22 -7.79 -4.00
N LEU A 113 10.56 -7.59 -5.14
CA LEU A 113 11.17 -7.52 -6.47
C LEU A 113 11.71 -6.12 -6.80
N TYR A 114 11.89 -5.26 -5.79
CA TYR A 114 12.36 -3.90 -5.95
C TYR A 114 13.76 -3.78 -6.58
N ASN A 115 14.56 -4.84 -6.57
CA ASN A 115 15.85 -4.91 -7.26
C ASN A 115 15.80 -5.59 -8.64
N GLY A 116 14.62 -5.97 -9.12
CA GLY A 116 14.43 -6.63 -10.42
C GLY A 116 14.83 -5.74 -11.60
N ALA A 117 15.15 -6.36 -12.73
CA ALA A 117 15.46 -5.63 -13.95
C ALA A 117 14.20 -4.96 -14.50
N ALA A 118 14.27 -3.66 -14.79
CA ALA A 118 13.18 -2.96 -15.47
C ALA A 118 13.04 -3.47 -16.91
N ILE A 119 11.82 -3.87 -17.28
CA ILE A 119 11.50 -4.46 -18.58
C ILE A 119 10.52 -3.61 -19.40
N ALA A 120 9.60 -2.90 -18.74
CA ALA A 120 8.56 -2.13 -19.40
C ALA A 120 8.08 -0.97 -18.52
N TYR A 121 7.24 -0.12 -19.12
CA TYR A 121 6.49 0.91 -18.43
C TYR A 121 5.00 0.73 -18.67
N GLN A 122 4.20 1.07 -17.67
CA GLN A 122 2.74 1.00 -17.74
C GLN A 122 2.14 2.22 -17.05
N LYS A 123 1.10 2.81 -17.64
CA LYS A 123 0.37 3.93 -17.03
C LYS A 123 -0.34 3.49 -15.75
N ALA A 124 -1.07 2.38 -15.84
CA ALA A 124 -1.69 1.68 -14.73
C ALA A 124 -1.38 0.18 -14.82
N VAL A 125 -1.30 -0.50 -13.68
CA VAL A 125 -1.01 -1.94 -13.64
C VAL A 125 -2.00 -2.64 -12.73
N THR A 126 -2.60 -3.72 -13.21
CA THR A 126 -3.40 -4.62 -12.40
C THR A 126 -2.59 -5.87 -12.08
N LEU A 127 -2.58 -6.27 -10.81
CA LEU A 127 -1.93 -7.47 -10.33
C LEU A 127 -2.96 -8.37 -9.64
N GLU A 128 -2.77 -9.67 -9.80
CA GLU A 128 -3.37 -10.70 -8.96
C GLU A 128 -2.36 -11.17 -7.90
N ASN A 129 -2.86 -11.51 -6.72
CA ASN A 129 -2.07 -11.98 -5.58
C ASN A 129 -0.92 -11.02 -5.24
N ALA A 130 -1.26 -9.76 -4.98
CA ALA A 130 -0.35 -8.66 -4.76
C ALA A 130 0.22 -8.65 -3.32
N TYR A 131 1.55 -8.63 -3.22
CA TYR A 131 2.30 -8.49 -1.97
C TYR A 131 2.97 -7.12 -1.90
N PHE A 132 2.92 -6.52 -0.71
CA PHE A 132 3.36 -5.15 -0.49
C PHE A 132 4.70 -5.14 0.25
N ASN A 133 5.79 -5.06 -0.50
CA ASN A 133 7.13 -5.34 0.01
C ASN A 133 7.94 -4.06 0.23
N VAL A 134 8.59 -3.98 1.39
CA VAL A 134 9.45 -2.85 1.76
C VAL A 134 10.73 -3.34 2.43
N SER A 135 11.88 -2.98 1.86
CA SER A 135 13.19 -3.10 2.49
C SER A 135 13.24 -2.18 3.72
N GLN A 136 13.25 -2.75 4.92
CA GLN A 136 13.22 -1.96 6.16
C GLN A 136 14.49 -1.12 6.34
N LYS A 137 15.65 -1.66 5.96
CA LYS A 137 16.91 -0.89 5.94
C LYS A 137 16.87 0.22 4.89
N GLY A 138 16.45 -0.09 3.67
CA GLY A 138 16.34 0.92 2.60
C GLY A 138 15.34 2.03 2.93
N ARG A 139 14.25 1.69 3.62
CA ARG A 139 13.30 2.66 4.17
C ARG A 139 13.97 3.56 5.20
N GLU A 140 14.71 3.00 6.15
CA GLU A 140 15.38 3.79 7.20
C GLU A 140 16.41 4.77 6.63
N ASP A 141 17.19 4.33 5.63
CA ASP A 141 18.18 5.19 4.98
C ASP A 141 17.53 6.38 4.26
N VAL A 142 16.34 6.18 3.68
CA VAL A 142 15.57 7.26 3.05
C VAL A 142 14.87 8.14 4.09
N ALA A 143 14.33 7.55 5.16
CA ALA A 143 13.61 8.28 6.20
C ALA A 143 14.54 9.18 7.02
N SER A 144 15.74 8.72 7.33
CA SER A 144 16.80 9.47 8.01
C SER A 144 17.48 10.52 7.12
N GLY A 145 17.30 10.44 5.80
CA GLY A 145 17.96 11.30 4.83
C GLY A 145 19.40 10.87 4.48
N ALA A 146 19.86 9.71 4.97
CA ALA A 146 21.16 9.15 4.61
C ALA A 146 21.28 8.88 3.10
N VAL A 147 20.18 8.53 2.43
CA VAL A 147 20.12 8.35 0.98
C VAL A 147 18.90 9.07 0.40
N SER A 148 19.10 9.77 -0.72
CA SER A 148 18.03 10.53 -1.40
C SER A 148 17.09 9.66 -2.24
N LYS A 149 17.57 8.51 -2.73
CA LYS A 149 16.79 7.54 -3.53
C LYS A 149 17.39 6.13 -3.42
N PHE A 150 16.58 5.15 -3.05
CA PHE A 150 16.94 3.72 -3.03
C PHE A 150 15.76 2.87 -3.54
N PRO A 151 15.98 1.78 -4.30
CA PRO A 151 14.94 0.80 -4.62
C PRO A 151 14.51 0.07 -3.34
N LEU A 152 13.53 0.62 -2.62
CA LEU A 152 13.18 0.13 -1.28
C LEU A 152 11.79 -0.50 -1.19
N ALA A 153 10.93 -0.31 -2.18
CA ALA A 153 9.56 -0.81 -2.15
C ALA A 153 9.09 -1.22 -3.54
N SER A 154 8.23 -2.23 -3.58
CA SER A 154 7.51 -2.68 -4.77
C SER A 154 6.20 -3.36 -4.36
N VAL A 155 5.23 -3.33 -5.28
CA VAL A 155 4.04 -4.18 -5.21
C VAL A 155 4.26 -5.34 -6.17
N ASP A 156 4.24 -6.56 -5.65
CA ASP A 156 4.71 -7.73 -6.37
C ASP A 156 3.57 -8.74 -6.54
N GLY A 157 3.32 -9.21 -7.76
CA GLY A 157 2.20 -10.10 -8.05
C GLY A 157 2.21 -10.61 -9.48
N ALA A 158 1.19 -11.39 -9.83
CA ALA A 158 0.98 -11.87 -11.19
C ALA A 158 0.37 -10.74 -12.03
N PHE A 159 0.98 -10.43 -13.17
CA PHE A 159 0.51 -9.39 -14.08
C PHE A 159 -0.83 -9.77 -14.71
N MET A 160 -1.76 -8.81 -14.76
CA MET A 160 -3.06 -8.95 -15.40
C MET A 160 -3.18 -8.02 -16.61
N ASP A 161 -3.59 -8.56 -17.75
CA ASP A 161 -3.92 -7.80 -18.95
C ASP A 161 -5.44 -7.54 -18.97
N THR A 162 -5.86 -6.47 -18.29
CA THR A 162 -7.26 -6.10 -18.12
C THR A 162 -7.41 -4.59 -17.97
N THR A 163 -8.60 -4.09 -18.29
CA THR A 163 -8.98 -2.70 -17.98
C THR A 163 -8.80 -2.41 -16.48
N PRO A 164 -8.15 -1.29 -16.11
CA PRO A 164 -7.98 -0.91 -14.71
C PRO A 164 -9.31 -0.69 -13.98
N ASP A 165 -9.47 -1.33 -12.82
CA ASP A 165 -10.53 -1.06 -11.86
C ASP A 165 -9.96 -0.26 -10.68
N PHE A 166 -10.56 0.88 -10.34
CA PHE A 166 -10.14 1.76 -9.24
C PHE A 166 -11.08 1.70 -8.03
N SER A 167 -12.07 0.81 -8.07
CA SER A 167 -12.81 0.42 -6.88
C SER A 167 -11.88 -0.29 -5.90
N GLY A 168 -12.09 -0.13 -4.60
CA GLY A 168 -11.23 -0.77 -3.62
C GLY A 168 -11.03 0.02 -2.35
N LEU A 169 -10.34 -0.64 -1.42
CA LEU A 169 -9.61 0.03 -0.36
C LEU A 169 -8.37 0.71 -0.96
N GLU A 170 -8.12 1.97 -0.60
CA GLU A 170 -6.94 2.69 -1.08
C GLU A 170 -5.74 2.44 -0.16
N ILE A 171 -4.62 2.06 -0.77
CA ILE A 171 -3.33 1.82 -0.15
C ILE A 171 -2.31 2.80 -0.73
N SER A 172 -1.40 3.28 0.12
CA SER A 172 -0.30 4.15 -0.28
C SER A 172 0.96 3.87 0.53
N PHE A 173 2.08 4.44 0.08
CA PHE A 173 3.35 4.34 0.79
C PHE A 173 4.14 5.64 0.69
N ASN A 174 4.57 6.15 1.84
CA ASN A 174 5.52 7.24 1.94
C ASN A 174 6.61 6.87 2.97
N PRO A 175 7.86 6.60 2.54
CA PRO A 175 8.90 6.11 3.43
C PRO A 175 9.26 7.08 4.55
N LYS A 176 8.98 8.40 4.39
CA LYS A 176 9.21 9.39 5.44
C LYS A 176 8.17 9.34 6.56
N ARG A 177 7.00 8.73 6.33
CA ARG A 177 5.89 8.67 7.31
C ARG A 177 5.65 7.27 7.85
N VAL A 178 5.74 6.26 6.99
CA VAL A 178 5.43 4.86 7.31
C VAL A 178 6.59 3.95 6.87
N ARG A 179 6.63 2.72 7.40
CA ARG A 179 7.65 1.71 7.05
C ARG A 179 7.12 0.51 6.24
N LEU A 180 5.82 0.48 5.99
CA LEU A 180 5.08 -0.50 5.19
C LEU A 180 4.02 0.26 4.37
N PHE A 181 3.47 -0.39 3.35
CA PHE A 181 2.30 0.14 2.66
C PHE A 181 1.11 0.12 3.62
N CYS A 182 0.31 1.18 3.60
CA CYS A 182 -0.81 1.34 4.52
C CYS A 182 -2.06 1.86 3.83
N ASP A 183 -3.21 1.58 4.43
CA ASP A 183 -4.44 2.32 4.18
C ASP A 183 -4.39 3.74 4.79
N SER A 184 -5.48 4.50 4.67
CA SER A 184 -5.55 5.88 5.18
C SER A 184 -5.57 5.98 6.71
N GLU A 185 -5.82 4.88 7.42
CA GLU A 185 -5.72 4.78 8.88
C GLU A 185 -4.31 4.37 9.33
N ASN A 186 -3.34 4.34 8.40
CA ASN A 186 -1.98 3.85 8.58
C ASN A 186 -1.91 2.37 9.01
N ARG A 187 -2.94 1.57 8.69
CA ARG A 187 -2.92 0.13 8.94
C ARG A 187 -2.09 -0.59 7.87
N PRO A 188 -1.08 -1.39 8.26
CA PRO A 188 -0.10 -1.90 7.31
C PRO A 188 -0.61 -3.12 6.54
N ILE A 189 -0.75 -3.02 5.23
CA ILE A 189 -1.18 -4.14 4.39
C ILE A 189 0.00 -5.03 4.00
N ARG A 190 -0.23 -6.34 4.01
CA ARG A 190 0.71 -7.38 3.59
C ARG A 190 0.37 -7.92 2.21
N PHE A 191 -0.91 -8.21 1.99
CA PHE A 191 -1.40 -8.91 0.80
C PHE A 191 -2.78 -8.38 0.37
N ALA A 192 -3.04 -8.46 -0.94
CA ALA A 192 -4.36 -8.33 -1.52
C ALA A 192 -4.52 -9.31 -2.68
N GLU A 193 -5.71 -9.89 -2.82
CA GLU A 193 -6.05 -10.79 -3.94
C GLU A 193 -5.97 -10.08 -5.29
N GLN A 194 -6.38 -8.80 -5.35
CA GLN A 194 -6.20 -7.98 -6.54
C GLN A 194 -5.77 -6.56 -6.16
N ALA A 195 -4.89 -5.96 -6.96
CA ALA A 195 -4.45 -4.59 -6.81
C ALA A 195 -4.35 -3.87 -8.17
N THR A 196 -4.96 -2.69 -8.29
CA THR A 196 -4.70 -1.76 -9.40
C THR A 196 -3.83 -0.61 -8.94
N ILE A 197 -2.74 -0.35 -9.63
CA ILE A 197 -1.72 0.63 -9.26
C ILE A 197 -1.77 1.76 -10.28
N TYR A 198 -1.99 2.98 -9.81
CA TYR A 198 -1.93 4.18 -10.63
C TYR A 198 -1.36 5.35 -9.82
N ALA A 199 -0.42 6.08 -10.42
CA ALA A 199 0.37 7.10 -9.74
C ALA A 199 0.94 6.60 -8.39
N ASN A 200 0.63 7.27 -7.29
CA ASN A 200 1.05 6.94 -5.94
C ASN A 200 0.00 6.19 -5.12
N ARG A 201 -1.07 5.71 -5.75
CA ARG A 201 -2.20 5.03 -5.12
C ARG A 201 -2.35 3.60 -5.64
N ILE A 202 -2.85 2.74 -4.77
CA ILE A 202 -3.08 1.33 -5.06
C ILE A 202 -4.48 0.99 -4.56
N TYR A 203 -5.31 0.43 -5.41
CA TYR A 203 -6.71 0.11 -5.13
C TYR A 203 -6.82 -1.40 -5.00
N VAL A 204 -7.15 -1.88 -3.80
CA VAL A 204 -7.13 -3.32 -3.48
C VAL A 204 -8.54 -3.88 -3.29
N ARG A 205 -8.73 -5.12 -3.75
CA ARG A 205 -10.01 -5.83 -3.78
C ARG A 205 -9.81 -7.30 -3.40
N GLY A 206 -10.93 -7.98 -3.17
CA GLY A 206 -10.99 -9.38 -2.71
C GLY A 206 -10.44 -9.54 -1.29
N ARG A 207 -9.88 -10.72 -1.01
CA ARG A 207 -9.25 -10.99 0.28
C ARG A 207 -8.02 -10.10 0.48
N ILE A 208 -7.98 -9.39 1.60
CA ILE A 208 -6.82 -8.62 2.03
C ILE A 208 -6.28 -9.17 3.35
N GLU A 209 -4.98 -9.00 3.54
CA GLU A 209 -4.30 -9.36 4.78
C GLU A 209 -3.47 -8.17 5.25
N TYR A 210 -3.70 -7.74 6.48
CA TYR A 210 -2.89 -6.77 7.20
C TYR A 210 -1.79 -7.47 7.98
N TYR A 211 -0.67 -6.78 8.16
CA TYR A 211 0.29 -7.16 9.18
C TYR A 211 -0.31 -6.92 10.56
N THR A 212 -0.05 -7.86 11.46
CA THR A 212 -0.15 -7.69 12.92
C THR A 212 1.21 -7.25 13.47
N GLU A 213 1.26 -6.87 14.75
CA GLU A 213 2.53 -6.54 15.40
C GLU A 213 3.53 -7.71 15.35
N GLU A 214 3.03 -8.94 15.50
CA GLU A 214 3.83 -10.17 15.47
C GLU A 214 4.33 -10.55 14.06
N THR A 215 3.56 -10.23 13.02
CA THR A 215 3.86 -10.64 11.64
C THR A 215 4.58 -9.57 10.82
N ALA A 216 4.56 -8.32 11.28
CA ALA A 216 5.25 -7.23 10.61
C ALA A 216 6.77 -7.46 10.61
N PRO A 217 7.48 -7.13 9.51
CA PRO A 217 8.93 -7.09 9.52
C PRO A 217 9.44 -6.22 10.67
N ALA A 218 10.54 -6.62 11.32
CA ALA A 218 11.12 -5.84 12.40
C ALA A 218 11.45 -4.41 11.95
N LYS A 219 11.16 -3.42 12.79
CA LYS A 219 11.59 -2.03 12.54
C LYS A 219 13.12 -1.97 12.57
N VAL A 220 13.70 -1.31 11.59
CA VAL A 220 15.13 -0.99 11.55
C VAL A 220 15.29 0.50 11.81
N GLY A 221 16.19 0.86 12.73
CA GLY A 221 16.51 2.25 13.08
C GLY A 221 15.43 2.98 13.88
N ILE A 222 15.61 4.29 14.02
CA ILE A 222 14.82 5.14 14.94
C ILE A 222 13.92 6.14 14.22
N SER A 223 14.00 6.25 12.89
CA SER A 223 13.22 7.25 12.17
C SER A 223 11.71 7.14 12.47
N PRO A 224 10.98 8.27 12.57
CA PRO A 224 9.56 8.28 12.91
C PRO A 224 8.72 7.38 11.98
N CYS A 225 7.68 6.76 12.54
CA CYS A 225 6.78 5.87 11.81
C CYS A 225 5.39 5.91 12.45
N SER A 226 4.35 6.16 11.66
CA SER A 226 2.97 6.32 12.13
C SER A 226 2.06 5.11 11.87
N ILE A 227 2.63 3.90 11.78
CA ILE A 227 1.85 2.67 11.58
C ILE A 227 1.00 2.37 12.81
N VAL A 228 -0.24 1.91 12.58
CA VAL A 228 -1.17 1.45 13.61
C VAL A 228 -1.58 0.01 13.28
N PHE A 229 -1.40 -0.92 14.20
CA PHE A 229 -1.80 -2.32 14.00
C PHE A 229 -3.31 -2.53 14.17
#